data_AF-A0A484HN38-F1
#
_entry.id   AF-A0A484HN38-F1
#
_cell.length_a   1.000
_cell.length_b   1.000
_cell.length_c   1.000
_cell.angle_alpha   90.00
_cell.angle_beta   90.00
_cell.angle_gamma   90.00
#
_symmetry.space_group_name_H-M   'P 1'
#
loop_
_entity.id
_entity.type
_entity.pdbx_description
1 polymer ?
#
loop_
_entity_poly.entity_id
_entity_poly.type
_entity_poly.pdbx_seq_one_letter_code
_entity_poly.pdbx_strand_id
1 'polypeptide(L)'
;MPETVNHYGNHSEVMIENDEEFEMPTTLTLKIPDRIYRPLLEKADQQGKTFDEIILDWLEDMSKDDPVQSDDPLLRLAGAFSSDVADVGSHHDFYIGRELKKRHE
;
A
#
# COMPACT_ATOMS: atom_id res chain seq x y z
N MET A 1 -27.90 69.73 -3.73
CA MET A 1 -28.34 68.77 -2.70
C MET A 1 -29.22 67.72 -3.35
N PRO A 2 -29.23 66.44 -2.92
CA PRO A 2 -28.40 65.81 -1.90
C PRO A 2 -27.62 64.58 -2.41
N GLU A 3 -26.74 64.12 -1.53
CA GLU A 3 -26.01 62.85 -1.54
C GLU A 3 -26.96 61.64 -1.50
N THR A 4 -26.51 60.51 -2.06
CA THR A 4 -26.77 59.20 -1.47
C THR A 4 -25.52 58.34 -1.54
N VAL A 5 -24.86 58.25 -0.38
CA VAL A 5 -23.93 57.19 -0.02
C VAL A 5 -24.72 55.88 0.01
N ASN A 6 -24.29 54.87 -0.76
CA ASN A 6 -24.64 53.49 -0.47
C ASN A 6 -23.36 52.69 -0.23
N HIS A 7 -23.10 52.52 1.06
CA HIS A 7 -22.15 51.57 1.62
C HIS A 7 -22.85 50.22 1.69
N TYR A 8 -22.50 49.30 0.81
CA TYR A 8 -22.70 47.87 1.08
C TYR A 8 -21.42 47.16 0.70
N GLY A 9 -20.78 46.57 1.71
CA GLY A 9 -19.57 45.80 1.59
C GLY A 9 -19.75 44.68 0.59
N ASN A 10 -18.89 44.65 -0.42
CA ASN A 10 -18.58 43.40 -1.09
C ASN A 10 -17.86 42.54 -0.05
N HIS A 11 -18.62 41.68 0.60
CA HIS A 11 -18.10 40.41 1.07
C HIS A 11 -17.32 39.81 -0.10
N SER A 12 -16.00 39.83 0.00
CA SER A 12 -15.15 38.90 -0.71
C SER A 12 -15.57 37.52 -0.25
N GLU A 13 -16.48 36.91 -0.99
CA GLU A 13 -16.74 35.49 -0.91
C GLU A 13 -15.44 34.84 -1.43
N VAL A 14 -14.56 34.53 -0.48
CA VAL A 14 -13.40 33.68 -0.71
C VAL A 14 -13.99 32.36 -1.15
N MET A 15 -14.03 32.13 -2.47
CA MET A 15 -14.21 30.79 -2.99
C MET A 15 -13.06 29.99 -2.40
N ILE A 16 -13.41 29.11 -1.47
CA ILE A 16 -12.54 28.07 -0.97
C ILE A 16 -12.17 27.26 -2.20
N GLU A 17 -10.96 27.48 -2.71
CA GLU A 17 -10.28 26.52 -3.56
C GLU A 17 -10.15 25.26 -2.69
N ASN A 18 -11.12 24.36 -2.83
CA ASN A 18 -10.90 22.99 -2.43
C ASN A 18 -9.81 22.50 -3.38
N ASP A 19 -8.56 22.55 -2.91
CA ASP A 19 -7.46 21.74 -3.42
C ASP A 19 -7.89 20.27 -3.26
N GLU A 20 -8.73 19.81 -4.18
CA GLU A 20 -8.73 18.40 -4.53
C GLU A 20 -7.34 18.13 -5.10
N GLU A 21 -6.50 17.50 -4.27
CA GLU A 21 -5.24 16.89 -4.65
C GLU A 21 -5.55 15.82 -5.71
N PHE A 22 -5.78 16.26 -6.95
CA PHE A 22 -5.98 15.41 -8.10
C PHE A 22 -4.63 14.75 -8.36
N GLU A 23 -4.45 13.53 -7.87
CA GLU A 23 -3.30 12.71 -8.22
C GLU A 23 -3.12 12.76 -9.74
N MET A 24 -1.99 13.31 -10.19
CA MET A 24 -1.79 13.52 -11.62
C MET A 24 -1.71 12.14 -12.29
N PRO A 25 -2.62 11.81 -13.22
CA PRO A 25 -2.65 10.50 -13.84
C PRO A 25 -1.33 10.28 -14.60
N THR A 26 -0.59 9.24 -14.20
CA THR A 26 0.66 8.86 -14.85
C THR A 26 0.38 7.76 -15.88
N THR A 27 0.80 7.98 -17.13
CA THR A 27 0.61 6.99 -18.19
C THR A 27 1.77 5.99 -18.21
N LEU A 28 1.46 4.70 -18.11
CA LEU A 28 2.40 3.59 -18.26
C LEU A 28 2.19 2.89 -19.61
N THR A 29 3.25 2.71 -20.40
CA THR A 29 3.21 1.93 -21.65
C THR A 29 4.11 0.71 -21.54
N LEU A 30 3.54 -0.48 -21.69
CA LEU A 30 4.26 -1.76 -21.56
C LEU A 30 4.26 -2.54 -22.88
N LYS A 31 5.42 -3.10 -23.23
CA LYS A 31 5.54 -4.09 -24.31
C LYS A 31 5.47 -5.49 -23.70
N ILE A 32 4.29 -6.10 -23.75
CA ILE A 32 4.02 -7.37 -23.09
C ILE A 32 4.05 -8.50 -24.14
N PRO A 33 4.78 -9.61 -23.91
CA PRO A 33 4.73 -10.78 -24.78
C PRO A 33 3.33 -11.40 -24.81
N ASP A 34 2.91 -11.90 -25.98
CA ASP A 34 1.61 -12.58 -26.20
C ASP A 34 1.28 -13.67 -25.16
N ARG A 35 2.30 -14.43 -24.73
CA ARG A 35 2.16 -15.49 -23.73
C ARG A 35 1.65 -14.99 -22.37
N ILE A 36 1.82 -13.70 -22.07
CA ILE A 36 1.35 -13.04 -20.85
C ILE A 36 0.07 -12.26 -21.14
N TYR A 37 0.03 -11.58 -22.29
CA TYR A 37 -1.14 -10.78 -22.69
C TYR A 37 -2.42 -11.63 -22.83
N ARG A 38 -2.36 -12.78 -23.51
CA ARG A 38 -3.56 -13.60 -23.78
C ARG A 38 -4.22 -14.14 -22.51
N PRO A 39 -3.49 -14.78 -21.56
CA PRO A 39 -4.10 -15.23 -20.31
C PRO A 39 -4.73 -14.09 -19.48
N LEU A 40 -4.11 -12.91 -19.47
CA LEU A 40 -4.63 -11.76 -18.76
C LEU A 40 -5.90 -11.21 -19.41
N LEU A 41 -5.98 -11.22 -20.74
CA LEU A 41 -7.18 -10.83 -21.47
C LEU A 41 -8.35 -11.80 -21.21
N GLU A 42 -8.09 -13.11 -21.18
CA GLU A 42 -9.09 -14.11 -20.81
C GLU A 42 -9.60 -13.92 -19.37
N LYS A 43 -8.70 -13.59 -18.43
CA LYS A 43 -9.06 -13.28 -17.05
C LYS A 43 -9.96 -12.03 -16.97
N ALA A 44 -9.66 -11.00 -17.77
CA ALA A 44 -10.47 -9.79 -17.85
C ALA A 44 -11.90 -10.11 -18.32
N ASP A 45 -12.02 -10.90 -19.39
CA ASP A 45 -13.31 -11.33 -19.95
C ASP A 45 -14.14 -12.13 -18.94
N GLN A 46 -13.51 -13.08 -18.23
CA GLN A 46 -14.17 -13.88 -17.19
C GLN A 46 -14.69 -13.04 -16.01
N GLN A 47 -14.03 -11.92 -15.72
CA GLN A 47 -14.38 -11.03 -14.61
C GLN A 47 -15.26 -9.85 -15.05
N GLY A 48 -15.60 -9.74 -16.34
CA GLY A 48 -16.35 -8.61 -16.89
C GLY A 48 -15.59 -7.28 -16.77
N LYS A 49 -14.26 -7.32 -16.67
CA LYS A 49 -13.37 -6.18 -16.52
C LYS A 49 -12.62 -5.92 -17.83
N THR A 50 -12.15 -4.70 -18.00
CA THR A 50 -11.20 -4.35 -19.06
C THR A 50 -9.80 -4.81 -18.70
N PHE A 51 -8.93 -4.94 -19.71
CA PHE A 51 -7.53 -5.29 -19.49
C PHE A 51 -6.83 -4.27 -18.59
N ASP A 52 -7.10 -2.98 -18.78
CA ASP A 52 -6.50 -1.90 -18.00
C ASP A 52 -6.88 -2.00 -16.51
N GLU A 53 -8.15 -2.29 -16.20
CA GLU A 53 -8.60 -2.52 -14.82
C GLU A 53 -7.91 -3.72 -14.18
N ILE A 54 -7.72 -4.83 -14.90
CA ILE A 54 -6.99 -6.00 -14.38
C ILE A 54 -5.53 -5.66 -14.09
N ILE A 55 -4.89 -4.89 -14.97
CA ILE A 55 -3.48 -4.51 -14.79
C ILE A 55 -3.36 -3.53 -13.61
N LEU A 56 -4.28 -2.58 -13.47
CA LEU A 56 -4.32 -1.66 -12.35
C LEU A 56 -4.52 -2.39 -11.02
N ASP A 57 -5.50 -3.29 -10.93
CA ASP A 57 -5.72 -4.12 -9.73
C ASP A 57 -4.44 -4.89 -9.35
N TRP A 58 -3.77 -5.48 -10.35
CA TRP A 58 -2.56 -6.25 -10.10
C TRP A 58 -1.37 -5.38 -9.67
N LEU A 59 -1.24 -4.18 -10.24
CA LEU A 59 -0.22 -3.21 -9.83
C LEU A 59 -0.50 -2.65 -8.42
N GLU A 60 -1.78 -2.49 -8.06
CA GLU A 60 -2.21 -2.06 -6.73
C GLU A 60 -1.93 -3.15 -5.68
N ASP A 61 -2.22 -4.41 -5.99
CA ASP A 61 -1.88 -5.53 -5.11
C ASP A 61 -0.35 -5.64 -4.91
N MET A 62 0.43 -5.44 -5.98
CA MET A 62 1.89 -5.43 -5.88
C MET A 62 2.46 -4.25 -5.09
N SER A 63 1.80 -3.09 -5.12
CA SER A 63 2.26 -1.92 -4.35
C SER A 63 1.93 -2.04 -2.86
N LYS A 64 0.86 -2.77 -2.51
CA LYS A 64 0.53 -3.12 -1.12
C LYS A 64 1.55 -4.08 -0.50
N ASP A 65 2.18 -4.92 -1.31
CA ASP A 65 3.22 -5.88 -0.89
C ASP A 65 4.63 -5.26 -0.82
N ASP A 66 4.78 -3.94 -0.90
CA ASP A 66 6.07 -3.28 -0.68
C ASP A 66 6.55 -3.54 0.77
N PRO A 67 7.71 -4.19 0.98
CA PRO A 67 8.29 -4.34 2.32
C PRO A 67 8.59 -2.99 3.00
N VAL A 68 8.57 -1.87 2.25
CA VAL A 68 8.66 -0.51 2.81
C VAL A 68 7.41 -0.11 3.62
N GLN A 69 6.26 -0.77 3.39
CA GLN A 69 5.00 -0.54 4.13
C GLN A 69 4.61 -1.68 5.09
N SER A 70 5.52 -2.61 5.36
CA SER A 70 5.40 -3.44 6.56
C SER A 70 5.66 -2.55 7.78
N ASP A 71 4.61 -1.93 8.31
CA ASP A 71 4.64 -1.24 9.61
C ASP A 71 4.89 -2.21 10.78
N ASP A 72 5.10 -3.50 10.51
CA ASP A 72 5.58 -4.45 11.51
C ASP A 72 7.07 -4.20 11.80
N PRO A 73 7.41 -3.57 12.95
CA PRO A 73 8.80 -3.32 13.32
C PRO A 73 9.59 -4.63 13.51
N LEU A 74 8.91 -5.77 13.70
CA LEU A 74 9.54 -7.07 13.86
C LEU A 74 9.95 -7.70 12.53
N LEU A 75 9.35 -7.32 11.39
CA LEU A 75 9.77 -7.83 10.09
C LEU A 75 11.21 -7.41 9.76
N ARG A 76 11.68 -6.29 10.31
CA ARG A 76 13.09 -5.85 10.23
C ARG A 76 14.05 -6.83 10.91
N LEU A 77 13.56 -7.70 11.79
CA LEU A 77 14.32 -8.73 12.48
C LEU A 77 14.26 -10.09 11.74
N ALA A 78 13.45 -10.22 10.68
CA ALA A 78 13.39 -11.43 9.88
C ALA A 78 14.76 -11.71 9.26
N GLY A 79 15.34 -12.88 9.55
CA GLY A 79 16.67 -13.25 9.08
C GLY A 79 17.84 -12.59 9.83
N ALA A 80 17.60 -11.79 10.88
CA ALA A 80 18.67 -11.17 11.67
C ALA A 80 19.47 -12.20 12.50
N PHE A 81 18.90 -13.38 12.75
CA PHE A 81 19.53 -14.47 13.49
C PHE A 81 19.57 -15.73 12.64
N SER A 82 20.74 -16.36 12.60
CA SER A 82 20.88 -17.73 12.11
C SER A 82 20.84 -18.68 13.30
N SER A 83 20.02 -19.73 13.20
CA SER A 83 19.87 -20.75 14.22
C SER A 83 19.55 -22.07 13.53
N ASP A 84 20.16 -23.16 14.00
CA ASP A 84 19.85 -24.51 13.54
C ASP A 84 18.49 -25.02 14.09
N VAL A 85 17.84 -24.23 14.95
CA VAL A 85 16.54 -24.53 15.54
C VAL A 85 15.44 -23.92 14.68
N ALA A 86 14.70 -24.77 13.97
CA ALA A 86 13.71 -24.35 12.97
C ALA A 86 12.31 -24.00 13.54
N ASP A 87 12.04 -24.34 14.80
CA ASP A 87 10.69 -24.31 15.40
C ASP A 87 10.60 -23.47 16.69
N VAL A 88 11.51 -22.50 16.83
CA VAL A 88 11.63 -21.64 18.03
C VAL A 88 10.31 -20.98 18.38
N GLY A 89 9.53 -20.50 17.40
CA GLY A 89 8.23 -19.86 17.67
C GLY A 89 7.23 -20.80 18.35
N SER A 90 7.14 -22.05 17.90
CA SER A 90 6.17 -23.03 18.41
C SER A 90 6.60 -23.70 19.72
N HIS A 91 7.91 -23.81 19.96
CA HIS A 91 8.44 -24.53 21.13
C HIS A 91 9.32 -23.65 22.03
N HIS A 92 9.08 -22.33 22.04
CA HIS A 92 9.89 -21.37 22.81
C HIS A 92 9.98 -21.74 24.29
N ASP A 93 8.88 -22.12 24.94
CA ASP A 93 8.84 -22.51 26.35
C ASP A 93 9.75 -23.70 26.66
N PHE A 94 9.76 -24.70 25.78
CA PHE A 94 10.63 -25.87 25.92
C PHE A 94 12.10 -25.48 25.85
N TYR A 95 12.48 -24.65 24.86
CA TYR A 95 13.86 -24.21 24.69
C TYR A 95 14.34 -23.31 25.83
N ILE A 96 13.51 -22.36 26.26
CA ILE A 96 13.80 -21.49 27.41
C ILE A 96 13.95 -22.32 28.68
N GLY A 97 13.01 -23.23 28.95
CA GLY A 97 13.05 -24.11 30.12
C GLY A 97 14.29 -25.00 30.15
N ARG A 98 14.70 -25.55 28.99
CA ARG A 98 15.93 -26.34 28.86
C ARG A 98 17.18 -25.54 29.24
N GLU A 99 17.31 -24.32 28.74
CA GLU A 99 18.50 -23.49 29.03
C GLU A 99 18.52 -22.97 30.47
N LEU A 100 17.36 -22.66 31.05
CA LEU A 100 17.26 -22.30 32.47
C LEU A 100 17.69 -23.45 33.39
N LYS A 101 17.30 -24.69 33.05
CA LYS A 101 17.72 -25.88 33.80
C LYS A 101 19.23 -26.08 33.76
N LYS A 102 19.86 -25.94 32.57
CA LYS A 102 21.32 -26.09 32.41
C LYS A 102 22.14 -25.05 33.19
N ARG A 103 21.58 -23.85 33.45
CA ARG A 103 22.27 -22.79 34.20
C ARG A 103 22.19 -22.96 35.73
N HIS A 104 21.35 -23.87 36.21
CA HIS A 104 21.16 -24.17 37.63
C HIS A 104 21.80 -25.51 38.05
N GLU A 105 22.56 -26.13 37.15
CA GLU A 105 23.50 -27.23 37.42
C GLU A 105 24.93 -26.69 37.43
#